data_AF-A0A4R0IIF2-F1
#
_entry.id   AF-A0A4R0IIF2-F1
#
_cell.length_a   1.000
_cell.length_b   1.000
_cell.length_c   1.000
_cell.angle_alpha   90.00
_cell.angle_beta   90.00
_cell.angle_gamma   90.00
#
_symmetry.space_group_name_H-M   'P 1'
#
loop_
_entity.id
_entity.type
_entity.pdbx_description
1 polymer ?
#
loop_
_entity_poly.entity_id
_entity_poly.type
_entity_poly.pdbx_seq_one_letter_code
_entity_poly.pdbx_strand_id
1 'polypeptide(L)'
;MKGWDGLVSSALLGTDRRPPHFDELPEHIQERLGDGNLLDAAALATVYKRAGRKPLHGLEPLPAAPGEDRPLPRANAVRRLAAMLGGFQTSALGEWLRTADAHGWGVPPEHLPALADYARNRAEYRPLVIAAAGRRARWLAELNPEWRFLHAAVAESNEPQLWTHGNAIQRRTWLRAARHQDPDEAREALKEVWPTESAATRADFLGLLADNLASTDEEFLESALDDRSREVRRVAARLLARLPGSQYGARMTERLHAHLVPSQGVLAVDLPRSLTQAMERDGIDSQNPEGIGKRAWWFQQIVANTPLSAMELAWLQTPVEGCAAEVLQSAWTEAAIRERSVEWSRAILQAGSNTGSRGPAELLRLLPAEEWASAVDVLRKTVDVAELVGGLPVPWPAPLARMILDQLAQVGTNRAWARLASIAARAAPPDVLDHPITREPTGEEDTWRRRLVETLTFRREMYEELT
;
A
#
# COMPACT_ATOMS: atom_id res chain seq x y z
N MET A 1 -5.45 -7.82 45.34
CA MET A 1 -4.91 -7.68 46.71
C MET A 1 -4.47 -6.23 46.82
N LYS A 2 -5.06 -5.45 47.72
CA LYS A 2 -4.85 -4.00 47.77
C LYS A 2 -3.38 -3.62 48.06
N GLY A 3 -2.71 -4.31 49.00
CA GLY A 3 -1.30 -4.04 49.32
C GLY A 3 -0.26 -4.41 48.23
N TRP A 4 -0.61 -5.16 47.17
CA TRP A 4 0.36 -5.53 46.13
C TRP A 4 0.82 -4.32 45.29
N ASP A 5 -0.13 -3.47 44.89
CA ASP A 5 0.17 -2.30 44.07
C ASP A 5 0.98 -1.26 44.86
N GLY A 6 0.80 -1.24 46.19
CA GLY A 6 1.64 -0.48 47.14
C GLY A 6 3.10 -0.95 47.12
N LEU A 7 3.35 -2.25 47.23
CA LEU A 7 4.71 -2.82 47.15
C LEU A 7 5.39 -2.51 45.81
N VAL A 8 4.68 -2.65 44.69
CA VAL A 8 5.19 -2.32 43.34
C VAL A 8 5.55 -0.83 43.23
N SER A 9 4.69 0.04 43.76
CA SER A 9 4.93 1.49 43.73
C SER A 9 6.15 1.89 44.56
N SER A 10 6.32 1.31 45.75
CA SER A 10 7.50 1.54 46.59
C SER A 10 8.79 1.00 45.94
N ALA A 11 8.72 -0.13 45.23
CA ALA A 11 9.86 -0.67 44.48
C ALA A 11 10.29 0.25 43.32
N LEU A 12 9.33 0.81 42.58
CA LEU A 12 9.60 1.66 41.42
C LEU A 12 10.06 3.08 41.80
N LEU A 13 9.54 3.63 42.91
CA LEU A 13 9.85 5.00 43.35
C LEU A 13 11.02 5.07 44.35
N GLY A 14 11.45 3.93 44.87
CA GLY A 14 12.47 3.79 45.92
C GLY A 14 11.89 3.86 47.33
N THR A 15 12.37 2.99 48.22
CA THR A 15 11.87 2.84 49.59
C THR A 15 12.08 4.08 50.47
N ASP A 16 13.07 4.92 50.16
CA ASP A 16 13.31 6.18 50.88
C ASP A 16 12.28 7.26 50.55
N ARG A 17 11.82 7.31 49.29
CA ARG A 17 10.84 8.30 48.83
C ARG A 17 9.42 7.87 49.11
N ARG A 18 9.17 6.56 49.10
CA ARG A 18 7.87 5.96 49.40
C ARG A 18 8.07 4.69 50.22
N PRO A 19 8.14 4.80 51.56
CA PRO A 19 8.22 3.65 52.44
C PRO A 19 7.09 2.66 52.16
N PRO A 20 7.37 1.34 52.17
CA PRO A 20 6.33 0.34 51.98
C PRO A 20 5.38 0.31 53.19
N HIS A 21 4.08 0.27 52.91
CA HIS A 21 3.04 0.09 53.92
C HIS A 21 2.62 -1.38 53.95
N PHE A 22 3.10 -2.11 54.97
CA PHE A 22 2.81 -3.55 55.10
C PHE A 22 1.42 -3.84 55.68
N ASP A 23 0.80 -2.85 56.34
CA ASP A 23 -0.53 -2.97 56.95
C ASP A 23 -1.66 -3.23 55.94
N GLU A 24 -1.41 -2.96 54.65
CA GLU A 24 -2.34 -3.22 53.55
C GLU A 24 -2.23 -4.64 52.98
N LEU A 25 -1.23 -5.41 53.43
CA LEU A 25 -1.09 -6.82 53.07
C LEU A 25 -2.06 -7.68 53.90
N PRO A 26 -2.47 -8.84 53.40
CA PRO A 26 -3.26 -9.77 54.20
C PRO A 26 -2.56 -10.19 55.52
N GLU A 27 -3.35 -10.42 56.58
CA GLU A 27 -2.88 -10.71 57.94
C GLU A 27 -1.83 -11.83 58.04
N HIS A 28 -2.05 -12.97 57.39
CA HIS A 28 -1.08 -14.07 57.38
C HIS A 28 0.25 -13.73 56.69
N ILE A 29 0.28 -12.73 55.78
CA ILE A 29 1.54 -12.20 55.23
C ILE A 29 2.18 -11.30 56.28
N GLN A 30 1.41 -10.42 56.94
CA GLN A 30 1.92 -9.53 57.99
C GLN A 30 2.55 -10.33 59.14
N GLU A 31 1.85 -11.36 59.65
CA GLU A 31 2.32 -12.26 60.71
C GLU A 31 3.61 -13.00 60.32
N ARG A 32 3.73 -13.39 59.04
CA ARG A 32 4.88 -14.13 58.54
C ARG A 32 6.05 -13.22 58.16
N LEU A 33 5.78 -11.95 57.85
CA LEU A 33 6.76 -10.95 57.46
C LEU A 33 7.61 -10.51 58.66
N GLY A 34 7.00 -10.28 59.83
CA GLY A 34 7.71 -9.78 61.02
C GLY A 34 8.48 -8.50 60.72
N ASP A 35 9.78 -8.47 61.06
CA ASP A 35 10.71 -7.35 60.77
C ASP A 35 11.26 -7.38 59.32
N GLY A 36 10.62 -8.11 58.41
CA GLY A 36 11.04 -8.26 57.02
C GLY A 36 10.93 -6.98 56.19
N ASN A 37 11.62 -6.95 55.06
CA ASN A 37 11.67 -5.79 54.17
C ASN A 37 10.72 -5.93 52.97
N LEU A 38 10.78 -4.95 52.05
CA LEU A 38 9.97 -4.90 50.83
C LEU A 38 10.05 -6.19 50.00
N LEU A 39 11.24 -6.78 49.86
CA LEU A 39 11.44 -7.99 49.05
C LEU A 39 10.85 -9.22 49.73
N ASP A 40 10.96 -9.31 51.06
CA ASP A 40 10.34 -10.37 51.85
C ASP A 40 8.80 -10.31 51.73
N ALA A 41 8.24 -9.11 51.83
CA ALA A 41 6.81 -8.85 51.64
C ALA A 41 6.34 -9.20 50.22
N ALA A 42 7.12 -8.84 49.19
CA ALA A 42 6.82 -9.16 47.80
C ALA A 42 6.88 -10.67 47.52
N ALA A 43 7.85 -11.38 48.11
CA ALA A 43 7.97 -12.82 47.99
C ALA A 43 6.77 -13.55 48.64
N LEU A 44 6.43 -13.19 49.89
CA LEU A 44 5.28 -13.74 50.60
C LEU A 44 3.96 -13.44 49.87
N ALA A 45 3.76 -12.20 49.41
CA ALA A 45 2.57 -11.80 48.66
C ALA A 45 2.46 -12.54 47.32
N THR A 46 3.58 -12.80 46.64
CA THR A 46 3.62 -13.58 45.38
C THR A 46 3.17 -15.02 45.61
N VAL A 47 3.72 -15.68 46.64
CA VAL A 47 3.35 -17.06 46.99
C VAL A 47 1.89 -17.12 47.41
N TYR A 48 1.44 -16.22 48.27
CA TYR A 48 0.05 -16.16 48.70
C TYR A 48 -0.92 -15.92 47.53
N LYS A 49 -0.59 -15.03 46.58
CA LYS A 49 -1.41 -14.79 45.39
C LYS A 49 -1.44 -15.98 44.43
N ARG A 50 -0.41 -16.84 44.44
CA ARG A 50 -0.35 -18.06 43.63
C ARG A 50 -1.08 -19.22 44.30
N ALA A 51 -0.89 -19.40 45.61
CA ALA A 51 -1.48 -20.50 46.39
C ALA A 51 -2.93 -20.24 46.81
N GLY A 52 -3.33 -18.98 46.99
CA GLY A 52 -4.68 -18.58 47.41
C GLY A 52 -5.70 -18.46 46.29
N ARG A 53 -5.35 -18.83 45.04
CA ARG A 53 -6.33 -18.85 43.94
C ARG A 53 -7.21 -20.08 44.07
N LYS A 54 -8.48 -19.87 44.37
CA LYS A 54 -9.48 -20.92 44.15
C LYS A 54 -9.59 -21.18 42.64
N PRO A 55 -9.68 -22.45 42.21
CA PRO A 55 -9.98 -22.76 40.81
C PRO A 55 -11.26 -22.03 40.39
N LEU A 56 -11.25 -21.50 39.17
CA LEU A 56 -12.50 -21.05 38.56
C LEU A 56 -13.33 -22.30 38.25
N HIS A 57 -14.57 -22.32 38.73
CA HIS A 57 -15.53 -23.38 38.47
C HIS A 57 -16.57 -22.89 37.45
N GLY A 58 -17.20 -23.82 36.71
CA GLY A 58 -18.26 -23.49 35.74
C GLY A 58 -17.78 -22.87 34.44
N LEU A 59 -16.48 -23.04 34.10
CA LEU A 59 -15.98 -22.67 32.78
C LEU A 59 -16.35 -23.77 31.77
N GLU A 60 -17.10 -23.41 30.74
CA GLU A 60 -17.30 -24.28 29.59
C GLU A 60 -16.04 -24.23 28.70
N PRO A 61 -15.48 -25.39 28.29
CA PRO A 61 -14.39 -25.42 27.33
C PRO A 61 -14.81 -24.76 26.01
N LEU A 62 -13.91 -23.97 25.43
CA LEU A 62 -14.14 -23.43 24.09
C LEU A 62 -14.26 -24.59 23.10
N PRO A 63 -15.17 -24.50 22.10
CA PRO A 63 -15.21 -25.46 21.01
C PRO A 63 -13.83 -25.59 20.35
N ALA A 64 -13.43 -26.81 20.03
CA ALA A 64 -12.15 -27.03 19.36
C ALA A 64 -12.15 -26.34 17.99
N ALA A 65 -11.04 -25.66 17.67
CA ALA A 65 -10.84 -25.11 16.34
C ALA A 65 -10.86 -26.25 15.31
N PRO A 66 -11.35 -26.00 14.08
CA PRO A 66 -11.12 -26.91 12.97
C PRO A 66 -9.63 -27.26 12.85
N GLY A 67 -9.34 -28.53 12.57
CA GLY A 67 -7.98 -28.95 12.26
C GLY A 67 -7.44 -28.20 11.04
N GLU A 68 -6.12 -28.17 10.88
CA GLU A 68 -5.43 -27.66 9.68
C GLU A 68 -4.51 -28.76 9.19
N ASP A 69 -4.58 -29.09 7.91
CA ASP A 69 -3.86 -30.25 7.34
C ASP A 69 -2.49 -29.87 6.77
N ARG A 70 -2.23 -28.56 6.61
CA ARG A 70 -0.94 -28.08 6.12
C ARG A 70 0.18 -28.42 7.10
N PRO A 71 1.27 -29.06 6.64
CA PRO A 71 2.39 -29.38 7.50
C PRO A 71 3.10 -28.11 7.96
N LEU A 72 3.83 -28.18 9.08
CA LEU A 72 4.64 -27.06 9.57
C LEU A 72 6.02 -27.05 8.90
N PRO A 73 6.62 -25.87 8.67
CA PRO A 73 7.97 -25.76 8.12
C PRO A 73 9.01 -26.21 9.17
N ARG A 74 10.28 -26.28 8.75
CA ARG A 74 11.40 -26.65 9.64
C ARG A 74 11.44 -25.75 10.88
N ALA A 75 11.93 -26.28 12.01
CA ALA A 75 11.96 -25.57 13.28
C ALA A 75 12.67 -24.20 13.24
N ASN A 76 13.69 -24.04 12.39
CA ASN A 76 14.36 -22.75 12.23
C ASN A 76 13.45 -21.71 11.54
N ALA A 77 12.68 -22.09 10.52
CA ALA A 77 11.72 -21.20 9.87
C ALA A 77 10.64 -20.72 10.86
N VAL A 78 10.19 -21.62 11.74
CA VAL A 78 9.26 -21.27 12.85
C VAL A 78 9.91 -20.30 13.83
N ARG A 79 11.17 -20.54 14.22
CA ARG A 79 11.92 -19.61 15.09
C ARG A 79 12.08 -18.23 14.46
N ARG A 80 12.27 -18.14 13.14
CA ARG A 80 12.34 -16.86 12.42
C ARG A 80 10.99 -16.14 12.42
N LEU A 81 9.88 -16.86 12.20
CA LEU A 81 8.55 -16.28 12.37
C LEU A 81 8.39 -15.67 13.77
N ALA A 82 8.75 -16.41 14.82
CA ALA A 82 8.68 -15.92 16.19
C ALA A 82 9.56 -14.67 16.41
N ALA A 83 10.77 -14.64 15.85
CA ALA A 83 11.65 -13.48 15.92
C ALA A 83 11.06 -12.24 15.22
N MET A 84 10.45 -12.41 14.04
CA MET A 84 9.76 -11.33 13.31
C MET A 84 8.55 -10.79 14.07
N LEU A 85 7.77 -11.66 14.68
CA LEU A 85 6.67 -11.25 15.56
C LEU A 85 7.18 -10.55 16.83
N GLY A 86 8.38 -10.89 17.30
CA GLY A 86 9.09 -10.23 18.39
C GLY A 86 9.74 -8.89 18.03
N GLY A 87 9.65 -8.45 16.76
CA GLY A 87 10.15 -7.15 16.30
C GLY A 87 11.49 -7.19 15.56
N PHE A 88 12.11 -8.37 15.38
CA PHE A 88 13.36 -8.50 14.65
C PHE A 88 13.11 -8.76 13.16
N GLN A 89 13.56 -7.87 12.26
CA GLN A 89 13.38 -8.01 10.81
C GLN A 89 11.91 -8.12 10.38
N THR A 90 11.01 -7.43 11.08
CA THR A 90 9.56 -7.46 10.87
C THR A 90 9.12 -7.17 9.43
N SER A 91 9.90 -6.40 8.66
CA SER A 91 9.63 -6.10 7.25
C SER A 91 9.62 -7.34 6.35
N ALA A 92 10.28 -8.44 6.76
CA ALA A 92 10.31 -9.70 6.03
C ALA A 92 9.08 -10.60 6.32
N LEU A 93 8.22 -10.23 7.29
CA LEU A 93 7.08 -11.08 7.69
C LEU A 93 6.13 -11.40 6.54
N GLY A 94 5.82 -10.40 5.70
CA GLY A 94 4.92 -10.59 4.57
C GLY A 94 5.52 -11.51 3.51
N GLU A 95 6.84 -11.45 3.34
CA GLU A 95 7.59 -12.34 2.44
C GLU A 95 7.61 -13.76 2.99
N TRP A 96 7.90 -13.94 4.28
CA TRP A 96 7.84 -15.24 4.95
C TRP A 96 6.48 -15.91 4.77
N LEU A 97 5.38 -15.18 5.01
CA LEU A 97 4.02 -15.71 4.89
C LEU A 97 3.69 -16.14 3.46
N ARG A 98 4.07 -15.34 2.45
CA ARG A 98 3.87 -15.69 1.04
C ARG A 98 4.71 -16.91 0.64
N THR A 99 5.97 -16.97 1.06
CA THR A 99 6.85 -18.08 0.73
C THR A 99 6.39 -19.37 1.41
N ALA A 100 5.97 -19.32 2.67
CA ALA A 100 5.39 -20.46 3.39
C ALA A 100 4.14 -20.98 2.67
N ASP A 101 3.20 -20.10 2.33
CA ASP A 101 1.96 -20.47 1.63
C ASP A 101 2.24 -21.07 0.24
N ALA A 102 3.16 -20.48 -0.53
CA ALA A 102 3.57 -20.99 -1.85
C ALA A 102 4.17 -22.40 -1.81
N HIS A 103 4.81 -22.78 -0.70
CA HIS A 103 5.35 -24.14 -0.46
C HIS A 103 4.35 -25.05 0.26
N GLY A 104 3.13 -24.60 0.53
CA GLY A 104 2.09 -25.37 1.21
C GLY A 104 2.31 -25.51 2.72
N TRP A 105 3.20 -24.71 3.32
CA TRP A 105 3.46 -24.72 4.75
C TRP A 105 2.36 -23.99 5.52
N GLY A 106 1.93 -24.59 6.62
CA GLY A 106 1.09 -23.96 7.63
C GLY A 106 1.91 -23.16 8.64
N VAL A 107 1.19 -22.47 9.52
CA VAL A 107 1.79 -21.72 10.63
C VAL A 107 1.47 -22.39 11.96
N PRO A 108 2.41 -22.46 12.91
CA PRO A 108 2.12 -22.97 14.25
C PRO A 108 0.95 -22.20 14.88
N PRO A 109 -0.09 -22.89 15.38
CA PRO A 109 -1.32 -22.25 15.83
C PRO A 109 -1.10 -21.22 16.96
N GLU A 110 -0.09 -21.40 17.79
CA GLU A 110 0.32 -20.47 18.86
C GLU A 110 0.76 -19.09 18.35
N HIS A 111 1.13 -18.96 17.08
CA HIS A 111 1.53 -17.69 16.47
C HIS A 111 0.38 -16.95 15.76
N LEU A 112 -0.78 -17.60 15.56
CA LEU A 112 -1.93 -16.99 14.89
C LEU A 112 -2.47 -15.75 15.60
N PRO A 113 -2.59 -15.69 16.95
CA PRO A 113 -2.99 -14.47 17.65
C PRO A 113 -2.06 -13.29 17.38
N ALA A 114 -0.74 -13.50 17.44
CA ALA A 114 0.24 -12.45 17.20
C ALA A 114 0.21 -11.96 15.73
N LEU A 115 -0.04 -12.87 14.78
CA LEU A 115 -0.27 -12.51 13.37
C LEU A 115 -1.56 -11.70 13.20
N ALA A 116 -2.65 -12.10 13.86
CA ALA A 116 -3.92 -11.38 13.83
C ALA A 116 -3.78 -9.96 14.41
N ASP A 117 -3.08 -9.82 15.54
CA ASP A 117 -2.74 -8.52 16.13
C ASP A 117 -1.85 -7.68 15.21
N TYR A 118 -0.92 -8.31 14.51
CA TYR A 118 -0.08 -7.64 13.54
C TYR A 118 -0.88 -7.10 12.34
N ALA A 119 -1.85 -7.86 11.84
CA ALA A 119 -2.63 -7.51 10.65
C ALA A 119 -3.88 -6.65 10.94
N ARG A 120 -4.37 -6.56 12.19
CA ARG A 120 -5.64 -5.88 12.52
C ARG A 120 -5.73 -4.45 11.96
N ASN A 121 -4.62 -3.70 11.99
CA ASN A 121 -4.54 -2.33 11.47
C ASN A 121 -3.69 -2.19 10.20
N ARG A 122 -3.34 -3.30 9.54
CA ARG A 122 -2.45 -3.35 8.38
C ARG A 122 -3.10 -4.13 7.25
N ALA A 123 -3.85 -3.41 6.40
CA ALA A 123 -4.71 -4.00 5.39
C ALA A 123 -3.94 -4.94 4.43
N GLU A 124 -2.70 -4.61 4.11
CA GLU A 124 -1.80 -5.36 3.24
C GLU A 124 -1.40 -6.74 3.80
N TYR A 125 -1.43 -6.93 5.12
CA TYR A 125 -1.13 -8.21 5.76
C TYR A 125 -2.37 -9.07 6.00
N ARG A 126 -3.57 -8.49 5.96
CA ARG A 126 -4.82 -9.23 6.24
C ARG A 126 -5.01 -10.45 5.34
N PRO A 127 -4.83 -10.37 3.99
CA PRO A 127 -4.95 -11.55 3.13
C PRO A 127 -3.94 -12.64 3.48
N LEU A 128 -2.70 -12.25 3.82
CA LEU A 128 -1.63 -13.19 4.18
C LEU A 128 -1.93 -13.92 5.49
N VAL A 129 -2.44 -13.19 6.49
CA VAL A 129 -2.81 -13.78 7.78
C VAL A 129 -4.06 -14.64 7.68
N ILE A 130 -5.03 -14.27 6.83
CA ILE A 130 -6.18 -15.11 6.51
C ILE A 130 -5.71 -16.44 5.90
N ALA A 131 -4.84 -16.37 4.89
CA ALA A 131 -4.26 -17.56 4.26
C ALA A 131 -3.49 -18.42 5.26
N ALA A 132 -2.69 -17.82 6.14
CA ALA A 132 -1.95 -18.53 7.17
C ALA A 132 -2.84 -19.18 8.25
N ALA A 133 -3.92 -18.50 8.65
CA ALA A 133 -4.87 -19.02 9.63
C ALA A 133 -5.75 -20.16 9.08
N GLY A 134 -5.95 -20.19 7.75
CA GLY A 134 -6.68 -21.25 7.06
C GLY A 134 -8.04 -21.52 7.69
N ARG A 135 -8.37 -22.79 7.98
CA ARG A 135 -9.67 -23.16 8.55
C ARG A 135 -9.89 -22.65 9.98
N ARG A 136 -8.83 -22.22 10.67
CA ARG A 136 -8.90 -21.64 12.02
C ARG A 136 -9.25 -20.16 12.00
N ALA A 137 -9.22 -19.48 10.85
CA ALA A 137 -9.46 -18.04 10.74
C ALA A 137 -10.81 -17.63 11.34
N ARG A 138 -11.89 -18.32 10.96
CA ARG A 138 -13.24 -18.05 11.48
C ARG A 138 -13.33 -18.30 12.99
N TRP A 139 -12.83 -19.45 13.45
CA TRP A 139 -12.83 -19.78 14.88
C TRP A 139 -12.09 -18.72 15.69
N LEU A 140 -10.94 -18.25 15.19
CA LEU A 140 -10.15 -17.21 15.85
C LEU A 140 -10.88 -15.86 15.85
N ALA A 141 -11.58 -15.51 14.76
CA ALA A 141 -12.37 -14.29 14.65
C ALA A 141 -13.51 -14.21 15.68
N GLU A 142 -14.10 -15.34 16.04
CA GLU A 142 -15.20 -15.43 17.02
C GLU A 142 -14.72 -15.22 18.46
N LEU A 143 -13.44 -15.44 18.75
CA LEU A 143 -12.86 -15.29 20.09
C LEU A 143 -12.46 -13.84 20.45
N ASN A 144 -12.16 -13.01 19.45
CA ASN A 144 -11.74 -11.63 19.67
C ASN A 144 -12.36 -10.67 18.63
N PRO A 145 -13.21 -9.72 19.07
CA PRO A 145 -13.80 -8.69 18.21
C PRO A 145 -12.82 -7.88 17.37
N GLU A 146 -11.56 -7.72 17.80
CA GLU A 146 -10.53 -6.98 17.05
C GLU A 146 -9.99 -7.75 15.83
N TRP A 147 -10.21 -9.06 15.79
CA TRP A 147 -9.76 -9.95 14.71
C TRP A 147 -10.86 -10.25 13.69
N ARG A 148 -11.98 -9.50 13.72
CA ARG A 148 -13.11 -9.67 12.79
C ARG A 148 -12.75 -9.64 11.32
N PHE A 149 -11.63 -9.02 10.93
CA PHE A 149 -11.16 -9.07 9.54
C PHE A 149 -10.88 -10.50 9.06
N LEU A 150 -10.64 -11.45 9.96
CA LEU A 150 -10.51 -12.87 9.62
C LEU A 150 -11.83 -13.47 9.10
N HIS A 151 -12.98 -12.84 9.35
CA HIS A 151 -14.23 -13.19 8.66
C HIS A 151 -14.21 -12.80 7.17
N ALA A 152 -13.31 -11.92 6.72
CA ALA A 152 -13.18 -11.60 5.29
C ALA A 152 -12.70 -12.81 4.47
N ALA A 153 -12.24 -13.89 5.12
CA ALA A 153 -12.12 -15.23 4.51
C ALA A 153 -13.46 -15.78 3.98
N VAL A 154 -14.58 -15.16 4.36
CA VAL A 154 -15.97 -15.54 4.07
C VAL A 154 -16.66 -14.44 3.25
N ALA A 155 -15.96 -13.80 2.30
CA ALA A 155 -16.63 -13.01 1.25
C ALA A 155 -17.36 -13.92 0.24
N GLU A 156 -18.05 -14.94 0.73
CA GLU A 156 -18.99 -15.77 -0.04
C GLU A 156 -20.43 -15.25 0.09
N SER A 157 -20.73 -14.34 1.03
CA SER A 157 -22.07 -13.77 1.19
C SER A 157 -22.12 -12.33 0.68
N ASN A 158 -22.18 -12.14 -0.65
CA ASN A 158 -22.52 -10.84 -1.27
C ASN A 158 -24.03 -10.57 -1.15
N GLU A 159 -24.55 -10.60 0.08
CA GLU A 159 -25.98 -10.49 0.38
C GLU A 159 -26.53 -9.14 -0.12
N PRO A 160 -27.62 -9.12 -0.92
CA PRO A 160 -28.22 -7.89 -1.44
C PRO A 160 -28.57 -6.84 -0.37
N GLN A 161 -28.88 -7.28 0.85
CA GLN A 161 -29.21 -6.42 1.99
C GLN A 161 -28.03 -5.49 2.38
N LEU A 162 -26.78 -5.89 2.08
CA LEU A 162 -25.61 -5.03 2.32
C LEU A 162 -25.61 -3.80 1.42
N TRP A 163 -26.20 -3.86 0.23
CA TRP A 163 -26.33 -2.71 -0.66
C TRP A 163 -27.39 -1.73 -0.16
N THR A 164 -28.55 -2.24 0.24
CA THR A 164 -29.72 -1.43 0.61
C THR A 164 -29.64 -0.88 2.04
N HIS A 165 -29.10 -1.66 2.97
CA HIS A 165 -29.12 -1.34 4.41
C HIS A 165 -27.73 -1.30 5.06
N GLY A 166 -26.67 -1.61 4.31
CA GLY A 166 -25.32 -1.59 4.83
C GLY A 166 -24.78 -0.17 5.07
N ASN A 167 -23.78 -0.09 5.95
CA ASN A 167 -22.98 1.13 6.10
C ASN A 167 -22.10 1.37 4.86
N ALA A 168 -21.43 2.53 4.80
CA ALA A 168 -20.61 2.92 3.65
C ALA A 168 -19.54 1.87 3.26
N ILE A 169 -18.89 1.22 4.24
CA ILE A 169 -17.87 0.20 3.96
C ILE A 169 -18.51 -1.04 3.33
N GLN A 170 -19.63 -1.50 3.90
CA GLN A 170 -20.37 -2.66 3.39
C GLN A 170 -20.87 -2.43 1.96
N ARG A 171 -21.44 -1.26 1.69
CA ARG A 171 -21.93 -0.90 0.34
C ARG A 171 -20.82 -0.84 -0.69
N ARG A 172 -19.64 -0.30 -0.34
CA ARG A 172 -18.45 -0.30 -1.22
C ARG A 172 -17.94 -1.71 -1.50
N THR A 173 -17.86 -2.54 -0.47
CA THR A 173 -17.44 -3.95 -0.63
C THR A 173 -18.42 -4.71 -1.52
N TRP A 174 -19.73 -4.53 -1.29
CA TRP A 174 -20.77 -5.12 -2.11
C TRP A 174 -20.66 -4.66 -3.57
N LEU A 175 -20.55 -3.34 -3.84
CA LEU A 175 -20.49 -2.83 -5.20
C LEU A 175 -19.23 -3.31 -5.95
N ARG A 176 -18.09 -3.41 -5.26
CA ARG A 176 -16.87 -3.99 -5.86
C ARG A 176 -17.05 -5.47 -6.19
N ALA A 177 -17.66 -6.25 -5.30
CA ALA A 177 -17.95 -7.66 -5.55
C ALA A 177 -18.94 -7.83 -6.72
N ALA A 178 -20.01 -7.05 -6.73
CA ALA A 178 -21.00 -7.01 -7.82
C ALA A 178 -20.33 -6.65 -9.16
N ARG A 179 -19.47 -5.62 -9.21
CA ARG A 179 -18.73 -5.24 -10.44
C ARG A 179 -17.77 -6.33 -10.95
N HIS A 180 -17.29 -7.21 -10.09
CA HIS A 180 -16.49 -8.37 -10.50
C HIS A 180 -17.35 -9.52 -11.04
N GLN A 181 -18.58 -9.66 -10.54
CA GLN A 181 -19.48 -10.75 -10.91
C GLN A 181 -20.34 -10.40 -12.14
N ASP A 182 -21.02 -9.26 -12.11
CA ASP A 182 -21.85 -8.72 -13.18
C ASP A 182 -21.72 -7.18 -13.21
N PRO A 183 -20.87 -6.65 -14.12
CA PRO A 183 -20.71 -5.21 -14.33
C PRO A 183 -22.01 -4.45 -14.59
N ASP A 184 -22.93 -5.05 -15.33
CA ASP A 184 -24.15 -4.38 -15.80
C ASP A 184 -25.16 -4.31 -14.66
N GLU A 185 -25.37 -5.40 -13.92
CA GLU A 185 -26.22 -5.41 -12.72
C GLU A 185 -25.73 -4.41 -11.67
N ALA A 186 -24.41 -4.36 -11.43
CA ALA A 186 -23.81 -3.42 -10.49
C ALA A 186 -24.03 -1.95 -10.90
N ARG A 187 -23.96 -1.66 -12.21
CA ARG A 187 -24.23 -0.31 -12.75
C ARG A 187 -25.70 0.05 -12.60
N GLU A 188 -26.63 -0.87 -12.88
CA GLU A 188 -28.07 -0.62 -12.70
C GLU A 188 -28.44 -0.40 -11.22
N ALA A 189 -27.88 -1.21 -10.31
CA ALA A 189 -28.06 -1.01 -8.87
C ALA A 189 -27.51 0.36 -8.40
N LEU A 190 -26.42 0.84 -9.00
CA LEU A 190 -25.89 2.18 -8.74
C LEU A 190 -26.80 3.29 -9.29
N LYS A 191 -27.30 3.15 -10.52
CA LYS A 191 -28.24 4.10 -11.14
C LYS A 191 -29.50 4.28 -10.30
N GLU A 192 -30.02 3.19 -9.72
CA GLU A 192 -31.24 3.21 -8.89
C GLU A 192 -31.10 4.13 -7.67
N VAL A 193 -29.99 4.03 -6.95
CA VAL A 193 -29.77 4.84 -5.72
C VAL A 193 -29.24 6.24 -6.02
N TRP A 194 -28.64 6.45 -7.20
CA TRP A 194 -27.92 7.66 -7.61
C TRP A 194 -28.63 8.98 -7.25
N PRO A 195 -29.95 9.17 -7.50
CA PRO A 195 -30.62 10.44 -7.21
C PRO A 195 -30.70 10.78 -5.71
N THR A 196 -30.63 9.76 -4.85
CA THR A 196 -30.78 9.89 -3.39
C THR A 196 -29.44 10.01 -2.66
N GLU A 197 -28.34 9.64 -3.33
CA GLU A 197 -27.02 9.64 -2.71
C GLU A 197 -26.46 11.05 -2.52
N SER A 198 -25.59 11.19 -1.51
CA SER A 198 -24.81 12.43 -1.34
C SER A 198 -23.78 12.58 -2.48
N ALA A 199 -23.37 13.82 -2.79
CA ALA A 199 -22.33 14.06 -3.80
C ALA A 199 -21.01 13.32 -3.49
N ALA A 200 -20.64 13.21 -2.21
CA ALA A 200 -19.45 12.47 -1.79
C ALA A 200 -19.60 10.96 -2.02
N THR A 201 -20.76 10.39 -1.68
CA THR A 201 -21.06 8.98 -1.92
C THR A 201 -21.10 8.66 -3.41
N ARG A 202 -21.71 9.54 -4.23
CA ARG A 202 -21.72 9.40 -5.69
C ARG A 202 -20.32 9.36 -6.26
N ALA A 203 -19.44 10.28 -5.84
CA ALA A 203 -18.04 10.28 -6.31
C ALA A 203 -17.28 9.01 -5.91
N ASP A 204 -17.47 8.52 -4.67
CA ASP A 204 -16.84 7.28 -4.18
C ASP A 204 -17.34 6.05 -4.95
N PHE A 205 -18.66 5.89 -5.11
CA PHE A 205 -19.24 4.78 -5.85
C PHE A 205 -18.93 4.83 -7.35
N LEU A 206 -18.99 6.00 -7.98
CA LEU A 206 -18.60 6.17 -9.38
C LEU A 206 -17.15 5.77 -9.58
N GLY A 207 -16.27 6.11 -8.64
CA GLY A 207 -14.86 5.71 -8.66
C GLY A 207 -14.65 4.20 -8.65
N LEU A 208 -15.58 3.41 -8.10
CA LEU A 208 -15.51 1.95 -8.11
C LEU A 208 -15.72 1.35 -9.52
N LEU A 209 -16.31 2.09 -10.46
CA LEU A 209 -16.42 1.64 -11.86
C LEU A 209 -15.06 1.56 -12.57
N ALA A 210 -14.00 2.11 -11.98
CA ALA A 210 -12.63 1.96 -12.45
C ALA A 210 -12.20 0.48 -12.59
N ASP A 211 -12.76 -0.39 -11.74
CA ASP A 211 -12.60 -1.84 -11.79
C ASP A 211 -13.55 -2.39 -12.86
N ASN A 212 -13.03 -3.16 -13.82
CA ASN A 212 -13.79 -3.69 -14.98
C ASN A 212 -14.58 -2.60 -15.75
N LEU A 213 -13.96 -1.44 -15.96
CA LEU A 213 -14.52 -0.35 -16.77
C LEU A 213 -14.73 -0.81 -18.21
N ALA A 214 -15.94 -0.66 -18.74
CA ALA A 214 -16.32 -1.12 -20.07
C ALA A 214 -17.10 -0.05 -20.86
N SER A 215 -17.20 -0.21 -22.18
CA SER A 215 -17.96 0.72 -23.03
C SER A 215 -19.45 0.81 -22.66
N THR A 216 -20.02 -0.24 -22.04
CA THR A 216 -21.39 -0.21 -21.50
C THR A 216 -21.59 0.76 -20.34
N ASP A 217 -20.49 1.20 -19.70
CA ASP A 217 -20.54 2.22 -18.65
C ASP A 217 -20.66 3.65 -19.20
N GLU A 218 -20.39 3.85 -20.50
CA GLU A 218 -20.24 5.18 -21.11
C GLU A 218 -21.49 6.06 -20.96
N GLU A 219 -22.67 5.52 -21.23
CA GLU A 219 -23.93 6.28 -21.14
C GLU A 219 -24.15 6.83 -19.72
N PHE A 220 -23.90 6.00 -18.70
CA PHE A 220 -24.03 6.43 -17.32
C PHE A 220 -22.98 7.47 -16.95
N LEU A 221 -21.73 7.29 -17.38
CA LEU A 221 -20.66 8.24 -17.12
C LEU A 221 -20.89 9.60 -17.82
N GLU A 222 -21.42 9.61 -19.05
CA GLU A 222 -21.83 10.83 -19.75
C GLU A 222 -22.94 11.55 -18.98
N SER A 223 -23.93 10.82 -18.42
CA SER A 223 -24.94 11.44 -17.55
C SER A 223 -24.33 12.03 -16.27
N ALA A 224 -23.27 11.41 -15.73
CA ALA A 224 -22.57 11.89 -14.53
C ALA A 224 -21.71 13.15 -14.80
N LEU A 225 -21.39 13.48 -16.06
CA LEU A 225 -20.82 14.78 -16.42
C LEU A 225 -21.80 15.95 -16.24
N ASP A 226 -23.10 15.67 -16.10
CA ASP A 226 -24.13 16.69 -15.83
C ASP A 226 -24.44 16.83 -14.32
N ASP A 227 -23.70 16.13 -13.44
CA ASP A 227 -23.87 16.26 -11.99
C ASP A 227 -23.50 17.67 -11.51
N ARG A 228 -24.26 18.18 -10.53
CA ARG A 228 -24.02 19.50 -9.90
C ARG A 228 -22.67 19.57 -9.18
N SER A 229 -22.19 18.46 -8.65
CA SER A 229 -20.91 18.35 -7.96
C SER A 229 -19.74 18.33 -8.94
N ARG A 230 -18.80 19.27 -8.78
CA ARG A 230 -17.54 19.29 -9.53
C ARG A 230 -16.76 17.97 -9.37
N GLU A 231 -16.76 17.39 -8.17
CA GLU A 231 -16.02 16.17 -7.90
C GLU A 231 -16.60 14.95 -8.64
N VAL A 232 -17.92 14.86 -8.75
CA VAL A 232 -18.57 13.78 -9.51
C VAL A 232 -18.23 13.90 -10.99
N ARG A 233 -18.34 15.11 -11.58
CA ARG A 233 -17.93 15.35 -12.98
C ARG A 233 -16.46 15.00 -13.22
N ARG A 234 -15.58 15.36 -12.29
CA ARG A 234 -14.13 15.04 -12.37
C ARG A 234 -13.86 13.53 -12.34
N VAL A 235 -14.62 12.76 -11.55
CA VAL A 235 -14.51 11.29 -11.54
C VAL A 235 -15.05 10.70 -12.85
N ALA A 236 -16.21 11.17 -13.32
CA ALA A 236 -16.80 10.75 -14.60
C ALA A 236 -15.86 10.99 -15.79
N ALA A 237 -15.35 12.22 -15.94
CA ALA A 237 -14.42 12.61 -17.00
C ALA A 237 -13.17 11.73 -17.02
N ARG A 238 -12.60 11.43 -15.85
CA ARG A 238 -11.41 10.56 -15.73
C ARG A 238 -11.67 9.12 -16.15
N LEU A 239 -12.87 8.60 -15.88
CA LEU A 239 -13.27 7.26 -16.31
C LEU A 239 -13.53 7.24 -17.82
N LEU A 240 -14.26 8.22 -18.34
CA LEU A 240 -14.50 8.38 -19.78
C LEU A 240 -13.20 8.53 -20.59
N ALA A 241 -12.21 9.25 -20.05
CA ALA A 241 -10.89 9.39 -20.65
C ALA A 241 -10.10 8.07 -20.76
N ARG A 242 -10.49 7.03 -20.00
CA ARG A 242 -9.89 5.69 -20.05
C ARG A 242 -10.61 4.75 -21.03
N LEU A 243 -11.81 5.12 -21.50
CA LEU A 243 -12.59 4.31 -22.43
C LEU A 243 -12.12 4.54 -23.88
N PRO A 244 -11.59 3.51 -24.56
CA PRO A 244 -11.24 3.63 -25.97
C PRO A 244 -12.47 3.93 -26.82
N GLY A 245 -12.38 4.92 -27.69
CA GLY A 245 -13.47 5.28 -28.60
C GLY A 245 -14.65 6.03 -27.98
N SER A 246 -14.53 6.50 -26.73
CA SER A 246 -15.60 7.26 -26.07
C SER A 246 -15.88 8.60 -26.77
N GLN A 247 -17.12 9.06 -26.67
CA GLN A 247 -17.54 10.38 -27.13
C GLN A 247 -16.74 11.49 -26.43
N TYR A 248 -16.44 11.32 -25.14
CA TYR A 248 -15.54 12.20 -24.41
C TYR A 248 -14.15 12.27 -25.05
N GLY A 249 -13.57 11.13 -25.41
CA GLY A 249 -12.29 11.06 -26.11
C GLY A 249 -12.33 11.82 -27.43
N ALA A 250 -13.40 11.64 -28.22
CA ALA A 250 -13.61 12.38 -29.47
C ALA A 250 -13.68 13.90 -29.25
N ARG A 251 -14.40 14.37 -28.21
CA ARG A 251 -14.45 15.79 -27.84
C ARG A 251 -13.07 16.33 -27.43
N MET A 252 -12.26 15.54 -26.72
CA MET A 252 -10.90 15.95 -26.35
C MET A 252 -9.97 16.02 -27.57
N THR A 253 -10.07 15.06 -28.49
CA THR A 253 -9.36 15.09 -29.77
C THR A 253 -9.74 16.31 -30.61
N GLU A 254 -11.02 16.65 -30.71
CA GLU A 254 -11.48 17.85 -31.41
C GLU A 254 -10.87 19.13 -30.80
N ARG A 255 -10.89 19.24 -29.46
CA ARG A 255 -10.27 20.37 -28.75
C ARG A 255 -8.76 20.42 -28.91
N LEU A 256 -8.07 19.28 -28.92
CA LEU A 256 -6.64 19.22 -29.18
C LEU A 256 -6.33 19.84 -30.55
N HIS A 257 -7.01 19.38 -31.61
CA HIS A 257 -6.75 19.86 -32.97
C HIS A 257 -7.19 21.31 -33.20
N ALA A 258 -8.13 21.84 -32.40
CA ALA A 258 -8.46 23.26 -32.42
C ALA A 258 -7.34 24.16 -31.84
N HIS A 259 -6.45 23.60 -31.02
CA HIS A 259 -5.42 24.35 -30.30
C HIS A 259 -3.99 23.96 -30.67
N LEU A 260 -3.76 22.83 -31.33
CA LEU A 260 -2.45 22.33 -31.73
C LEU A 260 -2.45 21.94 -33.20
N VAL A 261 -1.58 22.59 -33.97
CA VAL A 261 -1.39 22.32 -35.40
C VAL A 261 0.08 22.00 -35.65
N PRO A 262 0.43 20.78 -36.07
CA PRO A 262 1.76 20.47 -36.58
C PRO A 262 1.95 21.20 -37.92
N SER A 263 2.93 22.09 -38.03
CA SER A 263 3.21 22.87 -39.24
C SER A 263 4.68 23.19 -39.36
N GLN A 264 5.27 23.04 -40.56
CA GLN A 264 6.66 23.45 -40.86
C GLN A 264 7.73 22.94 -39.87
N GLY A 265 7.55 21.76 -39.30
CA GLY A 265 8.49 21.17 -38.34
C GLY A 265 8.37 21.71 -36.91
N VAL A 266 7.30 22.44 -36.59
CA VAL A 266 6.96 22.86 -35.22
C VAL A 266 5.53 22.44 -34.85
N LEU A 267 5.25 22.33 -33.55
CA LEU A 267 3.91 22.22 -32.99
C LEU A 267 3.43 23.63 -32.61
N ALA A 268 2.62 24.25 -33.48
CA ALA A 268 2.06 25.57 -33.23
C ALA A 268 0.84 25.44 -32.31
N VAL A 269 0.90 26.10 -31.15
CA VAL A 269 -0.16 26.08 -30.14
C VAL A 269 -0.84 27.45 -30.03
N ASP A 270 -2.16 27.51 -30.29
CA ASP A 270 -3.00 28.66 -29.90
C ASP A 270 -3.81 28.29 -28.66
N LEU A 271 -3.36 28.76 -27.50
CA LEU A 271 -3.96 28.40 -26.21
C LEU A 271 -5.46 28.81 -26.14
N PRO A 272 -6.31 28.03 -25.45
CA PRO A 272 -7.72 28.39 -25.25
C PRO A 272 -7.88 29.80 -24.67
N ARG A 273 -8.80 30.60 -25.21
CA ARG A 273 -9.01 32.01 -24.78
C ARG A 273 -9.95 32.12 -23.57
N SER A 274 -10.86 31.18 -23.41
CA SER A 274 -11.82 31.10 -22.31
C SER A 274 -12.13 29.65 -21.96
N LEU A 275 -12.54 29.43 -20.71
CA LEU A 275 -13.10 28.15 -20.28
C LEU A 275 -14.61 28.15 -20.61
N THR A 276 -15.02 27.28 -21.53
CA THR A 276 -16.43 27.19 -21.94
C THR A 276 -17.22 26.26 -21.02
N GLN A 277 -18.55 26.41 -20.98
CA GLN A 277 -19.41 25.52 -20.19
C GLN A 277 -19.28 24.05 -20.60
N ALA A 278 -19.02 23.77 -21.89
CA ALA A 278 -18.77 22.42 -22.37
C ALA A 278 -17.46 21.84 -21.82
N MET A 279 -16.42 22.66 -21.66
CA MET A 279 -15.16 22.24 -21.02
C MET A 279 -15.35 21.98 -19.52
N GLU A 280 -16.13 22.82 -18.83
CA GLU A 280 -16.45 22.62 -17.41
C GLU A 280 -17.31 21.37 -17.16
N ARG A 281 -18.25 21.07 -18.08
CA ARG A 281 -19.02 19.82 -18.11
C ARG A 281 -18.08 18.63 -18.20
N ASP A 282 -17.13 18.68 -19.14
CA ASP A 282 -16.12 17.65 -19.36
C ASP A 282 -14.99 17.65 -18.30
N GLY A 283 -15.17 18.35 -17.17
CA GLY A 283 -14.28 18.25 -16.02
C GLY A 283 -12.96 19.02 -16.12
N ILE A 284 -12.80 19.93 -17.10
CA ILE A 284 -11.64 20.83 -17.17
C ILE A 284 -11.72 21.85 -16.03
N ASP A 285 -10.72 21.83 -15.12
CA ASP A 285 -10.72 22.69 -13.93
C ASP A 285 -10.13 24.07 -14.24
N SER A 286 -10.71 25.10 -13.62
CA SER A 286 -10.27 26.49 -13.67
C SER A 286 -9.13 26.81 -12.70
N GLN A 287 -8.95 26.00 -11.65
CA GLN A 287 -7.92 26.17 -10.64
C GLN A 287 -6.58 25.63 -11.13
N ASN A 288 -5.73 26.52 -11.62
CA ASN A 288 -4.38 26.18 -12.08
C ASN A 288 -3.39 26.09 -10.91
N PRO A 289 -2.41 25.16 -10.97
CA PRO A 289 -1.26 25.16 -10.07
C PRO A 289 -0.41 26.44 -10.17
N GLU A 290 0.42 26.67 -9.16
CA GLU A 290 1.43 27.75 -9.21
C GLU A 290 2.44 27.51 -10.34
N GLY A 291 2.87 28.58 -11.00
CA GLY A 291 3.85 28.52 -12.10
C GLY A 291 3.28 28.23 -13.49
N ILE A 292 2.03 27.77 -13.62
CA ILE A 292 1.35 27.58 -14.92
C ILE A 292 0.19 28.55 -15.10
N GLY A 293 0.15 29.27 -16.22
CA GLY A 293 -0.94 30.19 -16.53
C GLY A 293 -2.25 29.47 -16.83
N LYS A 294 -3.40 30.08 -16.50
CA LYS A 294 -4.75 29.50 -16.69
C LYS A 294 -4.98 28.87 -18.07
N ARG A 295 -4.61 29.57 -19.15
CA ARG A 295 -4.81 29.10 -20.53
C ARG A 295 -3.95 27.86 -20.85
N ALA A 296 -2.69 27.86 -20.39
CA ALA A 296 -1.80 26.72 -20.53
C ALA A 296 -2.29 25.52 -19.68
N TRP A 297 -2.83 25.77 -18.50
CA TRP A 297 -3.43 24.75 -17.65
C TRP A 297 -4.67 24.09 -18.28
N TRP A 298 -5.57 24.87 -18.89
CA TRP A 298 -6.70 24.29 -19.63
C TRP A 298 -6.23 23.45 -20.80
N PHE A 299 -5.24 23.94 -21.56
CA PHE A 299 -4.65 23.20 -22.67
C PHE A 299 -3.96 21.91 -22.22
N GLN A 300 -3.18 21.94 -21.13
CA GLN A 300 -2.57 20.74 -20.53
C GLN A 300 -3.64 19.69 -20.22
N GLN A 301 -4.75 20.07 -19.59
CA GLN A 301 -5.82 19.14 -19.26
C GLN A 301 -6.49 18.57 -20.53
N ILE A 302 -6.69 19.37 -21.58
CA ILE A 302 -7.22 18.88 -22.87
C ILE A 302 -6.31 17.80 -23.44
N VAL A 303 -5.01 18.08 -23.55
CA VAL A 303 -4.01 17.14 -24.08
C VAL A 303 -3.94 15.90 -23.18
N ALA A 304 -3.88 16.08 -21.85
CA ALA A 304 -3.80 15.02 -20.85
C ALA A 304 -5.06 14.14 -20.77
N ASN A 305 -6.18 14.54 -21.38
CA ASN A 305 -7.41 13.75 -21.50
C ASN A 305 -7.71 13.29 -22.92
N THR A 306 -6.90 13.70 -23.91
CA THR A 306 -7.04 13.26 -25.29
C THR A 306 -6.44 11.85 -25.46
N PRO A 307 -7.09 10.94 -26.19
CA PRO A 307 -6.55 9.61 -26.49
C PRO A 307 -5.16 9.69 -27.15
N LEU A 308 -4.23 8.83 -26.74
CA LEU A 308 -2.88 8.80 -27.34
C LEU A 308 -2.92 8.46 -28.83
N SER A 309 -3.94 7.74 -29.29
CA SER A 309 -4.17 7.43 -30.70
C SER A 309 -4.42 8.65 -31.58
N ALA A 310 -4.73 9.82 -30.99
CA ALA A 310 -4.87 11.09 -31.70
C ALA A 310 -3.57 11.93 -31.69
N MET A 311 -2.48 11.38 -31.18
CA MET A 311 -1.17 12.03 -31.06
C MET A 311 -0.10 11.15 -31.68
N GLU A 312 1.03 11.75 -32.03
CA GLU A 312 2.17 11.04 -32.63
C GLU A 312 3.38 11.09 -31.72
N LEU A 313 4.10 9.98 -31.56
CA LEU A 313 5.34 9.93 -30.77
C LEU A 313 6.41 10.89 -31.29
N ALA A 314 6.43 11.16 -32.59
CA ALA A 314 7.35 12.10 -33.22
C ALA A 314 7.21 13.53 -32.64
N TRP A 315 6.03 13.88 -32.09
CA TRP A 315 5.79 15.17 -31.47
C TRP A 315 6.67 15.43 -30.24
N LEU A 316 7.14 14.38 -29.55
CA LEU A 316 8.06 14.51 -28.41
C LEU A 316 9.36 15.23 -28.76
N GLN A 317 9.80 15.12 -30.01
CA GLN A 317 11.04 15.73 -30.52
C GLN A 317 10.78 17.00 -31.35
N THR A 318 9.52 17.40 -31.50
CA THR A 318 9.15 18.54 -32.33
C THR A 318 9.13 19.82 -31.47
N PRO A 319 9.83 20.90 -31.88
CA PRO A 319 9.78 22.18 -31.17
C PRO A 319 8.35 22.71 -31.02
N VAL A 320 8.07 23.36 -29.90
CA VAL A 320 6.74 23.88 -29.56
C VAL A 320 6.76 25.41 -29.63
N GLU A 321 5.77 25.98 -30.32
CA GLU A 321 5.54 27.43 -30.38
C GLU A 321 4.20 27.79 -29.77
N GLY A 322 4.10 28.97 -29.13
CA GLY A 322 2.87 29.48 -28.52
C GLY A 322 2.64 29.06 -27.06
N CYS A 323 3.38 28.09 -26.54
CA CYS A 323 3.50 27.80 -25.11
C CYS A 323 4.85 27.16 -24.76
N ALA A 324 5.10 26.96 -23.47
CA ALA A 324 6.26 26.20 -23.00
C ALA A 324 6.10 24.70 -23.36
N ALA A 325 7.18 24.03 -23.78
CA ALA A 325 7.15 22.64 -24.22
C ALA A 325 6.75 21.68 -23.07
N GLU A 326 7.08 22.05 -21.84
CA GLU A 326 6.80 21.33 -20.61
C GLU A 326 5.29 21.12 -20.37
N VAL A 327 4.45 21.99 -20.94
CA VAL A 327 2.98 21.87 -20.90
C VAL A 327 2.53 20.62 -21.65
N LEU A 328 3.07 20.40 -22.85
CA LEU A 328 2.79 19.20 -23.65
C LEU A 328 3.46 17.96 -23.04
N GLN A 329 4.71 18.06 -22.61
CA GLN A 329 5.44 16.94 -22.00
C GLN A 329 4.75 16.41 -20.74
N SER A 330 4.27 17.31 -19.87
CA SER A 330 3.48 16.94 -18.69
C SER A 330 2.16 16.28 -19.09
N ALA A 331 1.48 16.82 -20.11
CA ALA A 331 0.22 16.25 -20.57
C ALA A 331 0.37 14.87 -21.23
N TRP A 332 1.41 14.66 -22.04
CA TRP A 332 1.75 13.36 -22.61
C TRP A 332 2.11 12.35 -21.52
N THR A 333 2.80 12.78 -20.47
CA THR A 333 3.07 11.94 -19.29
C THR A 333 1.77 11.48 -18.63
N GLU A 334 0.83 12.41 -18.39
CA GLU A 334 -0.47 12.07 -17.82
C GLU A 334 -1.28 11.11 -18.72
N ALA A 335 -1.30 11.35 -20.03
CA ALA A 335 -1.97 10.49 -21.01
C ALA A 335 -1.33 9.09 -21.09
N ALA A 336 0.01 9.01 -21.11
CA ALA A 336 0.77 7.76 -21.08
C ALA A 336 0.44 6.93 -19.85
N ILE A 337 0.32 7.57 -18.67
CA ILE A 337 -0.05 6.87 -17.43
C ILE A 337 -1.51 6.44 -17.43
N ARG A 338 -2.41 7.30 -17.90
CA ARG A 338 -3.85 7.02 -18.00
C ARG A 338 -4.13 5.78 -18.84
N GLU A 339 -3.51 5.69 -20.01
CA GLU A 339 -3.65 4.56 -20.94
C GLU A 339 -2.67 3.41 -20.67
N ARG A 340 -1.76 3.58 -19.70
CA ARG A 340 -0.69 2.63 -19.38
C ARG A 340 0.16 2.26 -20.62
N SER A 341 0.43 3.24 -21.49
CA SER A 341 1.15 3.03 -22.74
C SER A 341 2.64 2.85 -22.48
N VAL A 342 3.13 1.63 -22.71
CA VAL A 342 4.55 1.27 -22.62
C VAL A 342 5.38 2.08 -23.61
N GLU A 343 4.88 2.22 -24.83
CA GLU A 343 5.56 2.88 -25.93
C GLU A 343 5.81 4.36 -25.64
N TRP A 344 4.77 5.09 -25.23
CA TRP A 344 4.89 6.50 -24.83
C TRP A 344 5.75 6.66 -23.58
N SER A 345 5.59 5.77 -22.58
CA SER A 345 6.42 5.82 -21.37
C SER A 345 7.90 5.69 -21.70
N ARG A 346 8.26 4.76 -22.58
CA ARG A 346 9.64 4.56 -23.04
C ARG A 346 10.16 5.79 -23.77
N ALA A 347 9.39 6.33 -24.71
CA ALA A 347 9.79 7.48 -25.50
C ALA A 347 9.98 8.75 -24.64
N ILE A 348 9.07 9.01 -23.70
CA ILE A 348 9.14 10.16 -22.77
C ILE A 348 10.40 10.07 -21.89
N LEU A 349 10.68 8.87 -21.33
CA LEU A 349 11.86 8.66 -20.49
C LEU A 349 13.17 8.79 -21.29
N GLN A 350 13.23 8.26 -22.52
CA GLN A 350 14.39 8.38 -23.40
C GLN A 350 14.65 9.82 -23.86
N ALA A 351 13.58 10.58 -24.10
CA ALA A 351 13.66 11.99 -24.47
C ALA A 351 14.09 12.91 -23.31
N GLY A 352 14.11 12.41 -22.06
CA GLY A 352 14.38 13.23 -20.89
C GLY A 352 13.33 14.34 -20.68
N SER A 353 12.10 14.11 -21.16
CA SER A 353 11.02 15.09 -21.10
C SER A 353 10.59 15.39 -19.66
N ASN A 354 10.01 16.58 -19.45
CA ASN A 354 9.42 16.94 -18.16
C ASN A 354 8.19 16.07 -17.86
N THR A 355 8.21 15.39 -16.72
CA THR A 355 7.14 14.47 -16.27
C THR A 355 6.12 15.13 -15.33
N GLY A 356 6.20 16.45 -15.15
CA GLY A 356 5.34 17.21 -14.26
C GLY A 356 5.33 16.66 -12.83
N SER A 357 4.16 16.70 -12.18
CA SER A 357 3.96 16.20 -10.81
C SER A 357 3.95 14.68 -10.68
N ARG A 358 3.83 13.93 -11.78
CA ARG A 358 3.79 12.46 -11.77
C ARG A 358 5.19 11.87 -11.55
N GLY A 359 6.22 12.52 -12.08
CA GLY A 359 7.60 12.07 -11.98
C GLY A 359 7.93 10.86 -12.87
N PRO A 360 9.22 10.61 -13.13
CA PRO A 360 9.67 9.51 -14.00
C PRO A 360 9.45 8.12 -13.40
N ALA A 361 9.36 8.01 -12.07
CA ALA A 361 9.10 6.74 -11.39
C ALA A 361 7.74 6.12 -11.78
N GLU A 362 6.74 6.95 -12.09
CA GLU A 362 5.43 6.47 -12.53
C GLU A 362 5.46 5.84 -13.93
N LEU A 363 6.19 6.48 -14.86
CA LEU A 363 6.40 5.95 -16.20
C LEU A 363 7.25 4.68 -16.18
N LEU A 364 8.26 4.64 -15.30
CA LEU A 364 9.12 3.48 -15.13
C LEU A 364 8.33 2.23 -14.74
N ARG A 365 7.28 2.37 -13.90
CA ARG A 365 6.37 1.27 -13.53
C ARG A 365 5.56 0.69 -14.69
N LEU A 366 5.44 1.41 -15.79
CA LEU A 366 4.71 0.96 -16.98
C LEU A 366 5.62 0.16 -17.91
N LEU A 367 6.93 0.38 -17.85
CA LEU A 367 7.88 -0.41 -18.63
C LEU A 367 7.91 -1.88 -18.16
N PRO A 368 8.18 -2.82 -19.07
CA PRO A 368 8.53 -4.19 -18.72
C PRO A 368 9.70 -4.20 -17.72
N ALA A 369 9.65 -5.14 -16.77
CA ALA A 369 10.56 -5.14 -15.64
C ALA A 369 12.03 -5.34 -16.07
N GLU A 370 12.25 -6.07 -17.17
CA GLU A 370 13.55 -6.27 -17.82
C GLU A 370 14.22 -4.96 -18.28
N GLU A 371 13.45 -3.91 -18.56
CA GLU A 371 13.97 -2.61 -19.00
C GLU A 371 14.32 -1.68 -17.83
N TRP A 372 13.89 -2.00 -16.61
CA TRP A 372 14.05 -1.10 -15.47
C TRP A 372 15.51 -0.80 -15.15
N ALA A 373 16.41 -1.80 -15.23
CA ALA A 373 17.82 -1.60 -14.95
C ALA A 373 18.45 -0.57 -15.91
N SER A 374 18.23 -0.73 -17.22
CA SER A 374 18.72 0.21 -18.23
C SER A 374 18.10 1.60 -18.09
N ALA A 375 16.79 1.68 -17.83
CA ALA A 375 16.12 2.97 -17.67
C ALA A 375 16.62 3.71 -16.42
N VAL A 376 16.78 3.01 -15.29
CA VAL A 376 17.32 3.59 -14.06
C VAL A 376 18.77 4.03 -14.24
N ASP A 377 19.61 3.28 -14.97
CA ASP A 377 21.01 3.67 -15.24
C ASP A 377 21.13 4.99 -16.02
N VAL A 378 20.18 5.27 -16.92
CA VAL A 378 20.11 6.55 -17.63
C VAL A 378 19.59 7.65 -16.70
N LEU A 379 18.46 7.40 -16.04
CA LEU A 379 17.74 8.42 -15.24
C LEU A 379 18.47 8.82 -13.95
N ARG A 380 19.28 7.93 -13.36
CA ARG A 380 20.03 8.22 -12.13
C ARG A 380 21.03 9.37 -12.25
N LYS A 381 21.33 9.80 -13.48
CA LYS A 381 22.23 10.94 -13.76
C LYS A 381 21.58 12.29 -13.44
N THR A 382 20.25 12.35 -13.46
CA THR A 382 19.47 13.59 -13.30
C THR A 382 18.44 13.51 -12.18
N VAL A 383 18.07 12.31 -11.75
CA VAL A 383 17.03 12.07 -10.74
C VAL A 383 17.58 11.21 -9.61
N ASP A 384 17.15 11.48 -8.37
CA ASP A 384 17.53 10.68 -7.21
C ASP A 384 17.10 9.22 -7.38
N VAL A 385 18.05 8.30 -7.21
CA VAL A 385 17.81 6.86 -7.44
C VAL A 385 16.78 6.32 -6.46
N ALA A 386 16.80 6.75 -5.20
CA ALA A 386 15.85 6.26 -4.20
C ALA A 386 14.42 6.73 -4.50
N GLU A 387 14.24 7.88 -5.14
CA GLU A 387 12.95 8.31 -5.69
C GLU A 387 12.50 7.43 -6.86
N LEU A 388 13.39 7.15 -7.82
CA LEU A 388 13.07 6.31 -8.98
C LEU A 388 12.61 4.90 -8.60
N VAL A 389 13.38 4.22 -7.74
CA VAL A 389 13.15 2.80 -7.44
C VAL A 389 12.22 2.57 -6.24
N GLY A 390 12.00 3.57 -5.40
CA GLY A 390 11.24 3.45 -4.16
C GLY A 390 9.75 3.10 -4.35
N GLY A 391 9.20 3.41 -5.53
CA GLY A 391 7.82 3.10 -5.90
C GLY A 391 7.66 1.87 -6.79
N LEU A 392 8.75 1.20 -7.19
CA LEU A 392 8.68 0.04 -8.09
C LEU A 392 8.12 -1.20 -7.36
N PRO A 393 7.33 -2.04 -8.05
CA PRO A 393 6.90 -3.33 -7.53
C PRO A 393 8.07 -4.17 -7.03
N VAL A 394 7.86 -4.88 -5.93
CA VAL A 394 8.82 -5.80 -5.34
C VAL A 394 8.34 -7.25 -5.46
N PRO A 395 9.25 -8.23 -5.59
CA PRO A 395 10.70 -8.07 -5.70
C PRO A 395 11.13 -7.44 -7.04
N TRP A 396 12.28 -6.77 -7.04
CA TRP A 396 12.88 -6.25 -8.27
C TRP A 396 13.42 -7.38 -9.16
N PRO A 397 13.55 -7.15 -10.47
CA PRO A 397 14.36 -7.99 -11.34
C PRO A 397 15.81 -8.04 -10.88
N ALA A 398 16.44 -9.21 -11.02
CA ALA A 398 17.83 -9.42 -10.61
C ALA A 398 18.83 -8.40 -11.18
N PRO A 399 18.74 -7.99 -12.47
CA PRO A 399 19.65 -6.97 -13.02
C PRO A 399 19.57 -5.62 -12.30
N LEU A 400 18.36 -5.17 -11.96
CA LEU A 400 18.15 -3.92 -11.23
C LEU A 400 18.71 -4.03 -9.80
N ALA A 401 18.41 -5.13 -9.11
CA ALA A 401 18.90 -5.35 -7.76
C ALA A 401 20.43 -5.40 -7.69
N ARG A 402 21.08 -6.13 -8.61
CA ARG A 402 22.56 -6.18 -8.71
C ARG A 402 23.15 -4.79 -8.96
N MET A 403 22.65 -4.06 -9.94
CA MET A 403 23.11 -2.69 -10.23
C MET A 403 23.03 -1.76 -9.01
N ILE A 404 21.93 -1.81 -8.25
CA ILE A 404 21.77 -0.98 -7.04
C ILE A 404 22.71 -1.45 -5.92
N LEU A 405 22.88 -2.76 -5.71
CA LEU A 405 23.77 -3.28 -4.69
C LEU A 405 25.25 -3.04 -5.02
N ASP A 406 25.64 -3.13 -6.29
CA ASP A 406 26.98 -2.76 -6.78
C ASP A 406 27.28 -1.29 -6.50
N GLN A 407 26.31 -0.41 -6.77
CA GLN A 407 26.42 1.01 -6.44
C GLN A 407 26.56 1.22 -4.92
N LEU A 408 25.77 0.50 -4.11
CA LEU A 408 25.85 0.58 -2.65
C LEU A 408 27.18 0.03 -2.10
N ALA A 409 27.80 -0.95 -2.76
CA ALA A 409 29.11 -1.48 -2.37
C ALA A 409 30.21 -0.41 -2.54
N GLN A 410 30.12 0.40 -3.60
CA GLN A 410 31.10 1.43 -3.93
C GLN A 410 30.95 2.72 -3.11
N VAL A 411 29.73 3.03 -2.67
CA VAL A 411 29.48 4.23 -1.86
C VAL A 411 29.77 3.93 -0.39
N GLY A 412 30.72 4.66 0.21
CA GLY A 412 31.07 4.52 1.62
C GLY A 412 29.89 4.78 2.57
N THR A 413 30.12 4.89 3.88
CA THR A 413 29.05 4.89 4.91
C THR A 413 28.21 6.18 5.01
N ASN A 414 28.21 7.03 3.98
CA ASN A 414 27.45 8.29 3.97
C ASN A 414 25.94 8.03 4.13
N ARG A 415 25.31 8.72 5.09
CA ARG A 415 23.89 8.58 5.44
C ARG A 415 22.92 8.92 4.31
N ALA A 416 23.33 9.68 3.30
CA ALA A 416 22.52 9.95 2.10
C ALA A 416 22.05 8.65 1.40
N TRP A 417 22.83 7.57 1.48
CA TRP A 417 22.52 6.27 0.87
C TRP A 417 21.59 5.39 1.72
N ALA A 418 21.29 5.78 2.97
CA ALA A 418 20.52 4.95 3.89
C ALA A 418 19.10 4.65 3.37
N ARG A 419 18.46 5.60 2.69
CA ARG A 419 17.14 5.42 2.07
C ARG A 419 17.20 4.37 0.96
N LEU A 420 18.16 4.49 0.04
CA LEU A 420 18.34 3.54 -1.06
C LEU A 420 18.64 2.13 -0.53
N ALA A 421 19.53 2.03 0.46
CA ALA A 421 19.86 0.76 1.10
C ALA A 421 18.65 0.09 1.76
N SER A 422 17.80 0.84 2.47
CA SER A 422 16.57 0.31 3.07
C SER A 422 15.54 -0.16 2.04
N ILE A 423 15.48 0.49 0.87
CA ILE A 423 14.65 0.03 -0.25
C ILE A 423 15.25 -1.27 -0.83
N ALA A 424 16.54 -1.27 -1.19
CA ALA A 424 17.21 -2.42 -1.77
C ALA A 424 17.16 -3.67 -0.87
N ALA A 425 17.32 -3.49 0.44
CA ALA A 425 17.24 -4.57 1.44
C ALA A 425 15.92 -5.34 1.38
N ARG A 426 14.81 -4.66 1.07
CA ARG A 426 13.45 -5.26 0.97
C ARG A 426 13.10 -5.68 -0.45
N ALA A 427 13.69 -5.04 -1.46
CA ALA A 427 13.31 -5.21 -2.85
C ALA A 427 14.16 -6.24 -3.60
N ALA A 428 15.40 -6.51 -3.16
CA ALA A 428 16.26 -7.49 -3.83
C ALA A 428 15.59 -8.87 -3.88
N PRO A 429 15.57 -9.54 -5.04
CA PRO A 429 14.98 -10.87 -5.19
C PRO A 429 15.86 -11.95 -4.53
N PRO A 430 15.30 -13.16 -4.27
CA PRO A 430 15.98 -14.23 -3.55
C PRO A 430 17.33 -14.65 -4.16
N ASP A 431 17.41 -14.69 -5.49
CA ASP A 431 18.59 -15.08 -6.28
C ASP A 431 19.73 -14.04 -6.29
N VAL A 432 19.52 -12.89 -5.63
CA VAL A 432 20.51 -11.82 -5.48
C VAL A 432 20.92 -11.62 -4.01
N LEU A 433 20.31 -12.34 -3.05
CA LEU A 433 20.60 -12.15 -1.62
C LEU A 433 22.02 -12.61 -1.21
N ASP A 434 22.73 -13.35 -2.06
CA ASP A 434 24.12 -13.77 -1.86
C ASP A 434 25.17 -12.79 -2.45
N HIS A 435 24.72 -11.57 -2.81
CA HIS A 435 25.54 -10.52 -3.39
C HIS A 435 26.85 -10.29 -2.61
N PRO A 436 28.00 -10.03 -3.29
CA PRO A 436 29.31 -9.84 -2.63
C PRO A 436 29.31 -8.85 -1.45
N ILE A 437 28.48 -7.81 -1.50
CA ILE A 437 28.29 -6.84 -0.42
C ILE A 437 27.96 -7.49 0.95
N THR A 438 27.34 -8.68 0.98
CA THR A 438 27.04 -9.39 2.23
C THR A 438 28.25 -10.07 2.86
N ARG A 439 29.38 -10.16 2.14
CA ARG A 439 30.62 -10.80 2.59
C ARG A 439 31.68 -9.78 3.00
N GLU A 440 31.47 -8.50 2.70
CA GLU A 440 32.39 -7.43 3.07
C GLU A 440 32.27 -7.11 4.58
N PRO A 441 33.40 -6.79 5.25
CA PRO A 441 33.34 -6.40 6.65
C PRO A 441 32.56 -5.10 6.81
N THR A 442 31.43 -5.19 7.52
CA THR A 442 30.72 -4.00 8.00
C THR A 442 31.51 -3.49 9.19
N GLY A 443 32.08 -2.28 9.11
CA GLY A 443 32.83 -1.67 10.21
C GLY A 443 32.05 -1.67 11.54
N GLU A 444 32.73 -1.35 12.65
CA GLU A 444 32.18 -1.53 14.01
C GLU A 444 30.95 -0.65 14.30
N GLU A 445 30.81 0.49 13.63
CA GLU A 445 29.67 1.40 13.80
C GLU A 445 28.36 0.89 13.17
N ASP A 446 27.22 1.16 13.83
CA ASP A 446 25.88 0.91 13.28
C ASP A 446 25.59 1.86 12.12
N THR A 447 25.95 1.42 10.91
CA THR A 447 25.75 2.14 9.65
C THR A 447 24.61 1.52 8.84
N TRP A 448 24.10 2.27 7.86
CA TRP A 448 23.11 1.74 6.92
C TRP A 448 23.60 0.46 6.22
N ARG A 449 24.93 0.33 6.02
CA ARG A 449 25.56 -0.83 5.37
C ARG A 449 25.44 -2.08 6.23
N ARG A 450 25.66 -1.96 7.55
CA ARG A 450 25.46 -3.08 8.50
C ARG A 450 24.01 -3.59 8.45
N ARG A 451 23.04 -2.69 8.53
CA ARG A 451 21.61 -3.03 8.48
C ARG A 451 21.19 -3.66 7.15
N LEU A 452 21.75 -3.18 6.03
CA LEU A 452 21.54 -3.78 4.71
C LEU A 452 22.03 -5.22 4.68
N VAL A 453 23.29 -5.46 5.08
CA VAL A 453 23.91 -6.80 5.08
C VAL A 453 23.17 -7.76 6.01
N GLU A 454 22.81 -7.30 7.21
CA GLU A 454 22.01 -8.08 8.16
C GLU A 454 20.65 -8.48 7.57
N THR A 455 19.96 -7.55 6.91
CA THR A 455 18.64 -7.82 6.31
C THR A 455 18.74 -8.78 5.12
N LEU A 456 19.73 -8.59 4.22
CA LEU A 456 19.93 -9.48 3.07
C LEU A 456 20.30 -10.90 3.53
N THR A 457 21.18 -11.02 4.53
CA THR A 457 21.60 -12.31 5.10
C THR A 457 20.42 -13.00 5.79
N PHE A 458 19.65 -12.26 6.61
CA PHE A 458 18.45 -12.78 7.25
C PHE A 458 17.44 -13.31 6.23
N ARG A 459 17.19 -12.55 5.15
CA ARG A 459 16.28 -12.97 4.07
C ARG A 459 16.81 -14.19 3.33
N ARG A 460 18.12 -14.29 3.07
CA ARG A 460 18.73 -15.46 2.40
C ARG A 460 18.49 -16.72 3.21
N GLU A 461 18.86 -16.71 4.48
CA GLU A 461 18.70 -17.85 5.38
C GLU A 461 17.21 -18.22 5.56
N MET A 462 16.33 -17.21 5.58
CA MET A 462 14.88 -17.43 5.62
C MET A 462 14.40 -18.25 4.42
N TYR A 463 14.86 -17.94 3.20
CA TYR A 463 14.52 -18.73 2.02
C TYR A 463 15.06 -20.15 2.10
N GLU A 464 16.33 -20.32 2.46
CA GLU A 464 16.98 -21.64 2.62
C GLU A 464 16.23 -22.57 3.60
N GLU A 465 15.52 -21.99 4.58
CA GLU A 465 14.75 -22.77 5.56
C GLU A 465 13.32 -23.10 5.15
N LEU A 466 12.75 -22.31 4.23
CA LEU A 466 11.38 -22.51 3.71
C LEU A 466 11.35 -23.38 2.45
N THR A 467 12.47 -23.49 1.73
CA THR A 467 12.74 -24.48 0.68
C THR A 467 13.33 -25.76 1.27
#